data_AF-A0A967WP33-F1
#
_entry.id   AF-A0A967WP33-F1
#
_cell.length_a   1.000
_cell.length_b   1.000
_cell.length_c   1.000
_cell.angle_alpha   90.00
_cell.angle_beta   90.00
_cell.angle_gamma   90.00
#
_symmetry.space_group_name_H-M   'P 1'
#
loop_
_entity.id
_entity.type
_entity.pdbx_description
1 polymer ?
#
loop_
_entity_poly.entity_id
_entity_poly.type
_entity_poly.pdbx_seq_one_letter_code
_entity_poly.pdbx_strand_id
1 'polypeptide(L)' 'QLADAGLLVELTDQMAPYVDDLSPAVLEGVSWNGKVWAVPWMPNTAMVWYNKEVFDMAGINADDIETWDDFMEAGKT' A
#
# COMPACT_ATOMS: atom_id res chain seq x y z
N GLN A 1 6.19 -11.60 -12.44
CA GLN A 1 5.29 -12.03 -13.55
C GLN A 1 5.55 -11.27 -14.86
N LEU A 2 5.25 -9.96 -14.97
CA LEU A 2 5.45 -9.23 -16.25
C LEU A 2 6.93 -9.07 -16.61
N ALA A 3 7.79 -8.81 -15.62
CA ALA A 3 9.25 -8.78 -15.79
C ALA A 3 9.78 -10.15 -16.26
N ASP A 4 9.36 -11.25 -15.63
CA ASP A 4 9.75 -12.61 -16.04
C ASP A 4 9.29 -12.98 -17.46
N ALA A 5 8.11 -12.50 -17.85
CA ALA A 5 7.54 -12.73 -19.17
C ALA A 5 8.25 -11.91 -20.29
N GLY A 6 9.23 -11.07 -19.95
CA GLY A 6 9.95 -10.23 -20.91
C GLY A 6 9.08 -9.13 -21.53
N LEU A 7 7.98 -8.75 -20.86
CA LEU A 7 7.02 -7.75 -21.36
C LEU A 7 7.36 -6.33 -20.89
N LEU A 8 8.37 -6.16 -20.05
CA LEU A 8 8.78 -4.88 -19.47
C LEU A 8 10.19 -4.52 -19.94
N VAL A 9 10.43 -3.21 -20.02
CA VAL A 9 11.77 -2.65 -20.19
C VAL A 9 12.38 -2.49 -18.81
N GLU A 10 13.65 -2.87 -18.70
CA GLU A 10 14.46 -2.68 -17.50
C GLU A 10 14.91 -1.21 -17.40
N LEU A 11 14.81 -0.60 -16.21
CA LEU A 11 14.90 0.85 -15.99
C LEU A 11 15.90 1.27 -14.90
N THR A 12 16.77 0.39 -14.41
CA THR A 12 17.66 0.64 -13.26
C THR A 12 18.54 1.87 -13.48
N ASP A 13 19.15 2.00 -14.66
CA ASP A 13 20.03 3.16 -14.96
C ASP A 13 19.23 4.46 -15.04
N GLN A 14 18.03 4.43 -15.61
CA GLN A 14 17.14 5.58 -15.76
C GLN A 14 16.56 6.01 -14.42
N MET A 15 16.38 5.07 -13.50
CA MET A 15 15.82 5.31 -12.16
C MET A 15 16.88 5.70 -11.13
N ALA A 16 18.17 5.41 -11.38
CA ALA A 16 19.26 5.71 -10.45
C ALA A 16 19.25 7.14 -9.87
N PRO A 17 18.92 8.21 -10.63
CA PRO A 17 18.86 9.57 -10.09
C PRO A 17 17.73 9.82 -9.08
N TYR A 18 16.73 8.93 -9.02
CA TYR A 18 15.51 9.10 -8.23
C TYR A 18 15.36 8.10 -7.09
N VAL A 19 16.25 7.09 -7.00
CA VAL A 19 16.15 6.01 -6.00
C VAL A 19 16.10 6.56 -4.58
N ASP A 20 16.91 7.58 -4.28
CA ASP A 20 17.00 8.17 -2.94
C ASP A 20 15.77 9.01 -2.56
N ASP A 21 14.95 9.42 -3.54
CA ASP A 21 13.70 10.16 -3.31
C ASP A 21 12.50 9.24 -3.02
N LEU A 22 12.66 7.92 -3.20
CA LEU A 22 11.60 6.93 -3.05
C LEU A 22 11.69 6.22 -1.71
N SER A 23 10.52 5.89 -1.14
CA SER A 23 10.50 5.00 0.02
C SER A 23 10.94 3.59 -0.37
N PRO A 24 11.60 2.83 0.52
CA PRO A 24 12.03 1.46 0.23
C PRO A 24 10.89 0.55 -0.26
N ALA A 25 9.70 0.69 0.33
CA ALA A 25 8.52 -0.08 -0.06
C ALA A 25 8.04 0.23 -1.49
N VAL A 26 8.13 1.49 -1.91
CA VAL A 26 7.79 1.88 -3.29
C VAL A 26 8.80 1.32 -4.28
N LEU A 27 10.10 1.42 -3.95
CA LEU A 27 11.17 0.87 -4.78
C LEU A 27 11.07 -0.65 -4.91
N GLU A 28 10.80 -1.34 -3.81
CA GLU A 28 10.58 -2.79 -3.79
C GLU A 28 9.42 -3.20 -4.70
N GLY A 29 8.30 -2.46 -4.65
CA GLY A 29 7.10 -2.74 -5.45
C GLY A 29 7.32 -2.65 -6.97
N VAL A 30 8.34 -1.93 -7.42
CA VAL A 30 8.71 -1.82 -8.85
C VAL A 30 9.98 -2.60 -9.21
N SER A 31 10.57 -3.32 -8.25
CA SER A 31 11.82 -4.05 -8.44
C SER A 31 11.60 -5.56 -8.51
N TRP A 32 12.39 -6.22 -9.33
CA TRP A 32 12.38 -7.67 -9.47
C TRP A 32 13.78 -8.17 -9.84
N ASN A 33 14.26 -9.21 -9.14
CA ASN A 33 15.62 -9.76 -9.29
C ASN A 33 16.73 -8.68 -9.20
N GLY A 34 16.57 -7.72 -8.29
CA GLY A 34 17.56 -6.66 -8.05
C GLY A 34 17.61 -5.56 -9.12
N LYS A 35 16.62 -5.51 -10.02
CA LYS A 35 16.50 -4.48 -11.07
C LYS A 35 15.17 -3.76 -10.99
N VAL A 36 15.12 -2.52 -11.45
CA VAL A 36 13.88 -1.71 -11.51
C VAL A 36 13.20 -1.89 -12.86
N TRP A 37 11.88 -2.11 -12.85
CA TRP A 37 11.10 -2.44 -14.06
C TRP A 37 9.92 -1.50 -14.32
N ALA A 38 9.67 -0.53 -13.43
CA ALA A 38 8.61 0.46 -13.60
C ALA A 38 8.97 1.78 -12.91
N VAL A 39 8.37 2.87 -13.41
CA VAL A 39 8.43 4.17 -12.74
C VAL A 39 7.21 4.27 -11.81
N PRO A 40 7.42 4.41 -10.48
CA PRO A 40 6.30 4.54 -9.55
C PRO A 40 5.58 5.87 -9.78
N TRP A 41 4.25 5.82 -9.89
CA TRP A 41 3.41 7.01 -10.09
C TRP A 41 2.84 7.52 -8.77
N MET A 42 2.15 6.65 -8.03
CA MET A 42 1.60 6.96 -6.71
C MET A 42 1.62 5.68 -5.85
N PRO A 43 2.01 5.76 -4.57
CA PRO A 43 1.81 4.66 -3.64
C PRO A 43 0.32 4.48 -3.37
N ASN A 44 -0.12 3.23 -3.26
CA ASN A 44 -1.46 2.90 -2.80
C ASN A 44 -1.38 2.23 -1.43
N THR A 45 -1.68 3.00 -0.39
CA THR A 45 -1.65 2.52 1.00
C THR A 45 -3.02 1.98 1.38
N ALA A 46 -3.05 0.77 1.93
CA ALA A 46 -4.29 0.21 2.48
C ALA A 46 -4.73 1.03 3.72
N MET A 47 -6.01 1.39 3.76
CA MET A 47 -6.64 2.12 4.86
C MET A 47 -8.03 1.56 5.10
N VAL A 48 -8.49 1.64 6.35
CA VAL A 48 -9.87 1.32 6.73
C VAL A 48 -10.69 2.61 6.67
N TRP A 49 -11.72 2.62 5.84
CA TRP A 49 -12.69 3.71 5.76
C TRP A 49 -13.98 3.25 6.44
N TYR A 50 -14.56 4.10 7.28
CA TYR A 50 -15.80 3.80 8.01
C TYR A 50 -16.79 4.97 7.95
N ASN A 51 -18.07 4.69 8.19
CA ASN A 51 -19.10 5.71 8.31
C ASN A 51 -19.17 6.20 9.76
N LYS A 52 -18.75 7.44 10.00
CA LYS A 52 -18.74 8.05 11.33
C LYS A 52 -20.13 8.12 11.98
N GLU A 53 -21.18 8.44 11.22
CA GLU A 53 -22.53 8.53 11.77
C GLU A 53 -23.03 7.16 12.27
N VAL A 54 -22.73 6.09 11.53
CA VAL A 54 -23.08 4.72 11.94
C VAL A 54 -22.31 4.31 13.20
N PHE A 55 -21.03 4.66 13.28
CA PHE A 55 -20.22 4.39 14.47
C PHE A 55 -20.73 5.15 15.69
N ASP A 56 -21.05 6.45 15.54
CA ASP A 56 -21.59 7.28 16.61
C ASP A 56 -22.95 6.72 17.10
N MET A 57 -23.83 6.27 16.19
CA MET A 57 -25.11 5.63 16.54
C MET A 57 -24.94 4.31 17.31
N ALA A 58 -23.92 3.54 16.96
CA ALA A 58 -23.59 2.28 17.62
C ALA A 58 -22.76 2.47 18.92
N GLY A 59 -22.31 3.70 19.21
CA GLY A 59 -21.45 4.01 20.36
C GLY A 59 -20.01 3.49 20.19
N ILE A 60 -19.55 3.31 18.95
CA ILE A 60 -18.21 2.81 18.62
C ILE A 60 -17.25 3.99 18.44
N ASN A 61 -16.17 4.01 19.21
CA ASN A 61 -15.05 4.91 18.99
C ASN A 61 -14.01 4.23 18.08
N ALA A 62 -13.77 4.78 16.90
CA ALA A 62 -12.84 4.18 15.93
C ALA A 62 -11.38 4.18 16.41
N ASP A 63 -11.00 5.11 17.30
CA ASP A 63 -9.64 5.17 17.84
C ASP A 63 -9.35 3.99 18.79
N ASP A 64 -10.38 3.28 19.27
CA ASP A 64 -10.23 2.09 20.11
C ASP A 64 -10.06 0.79 19.28
N ILE A 65 -10.14 0.87 17.94
CA ILE A 65 -9.97 -0.27 17.03
C ILE A 65 -8.50 -0.33 16.57
N GLU A 66 -7.70 -1.17 17.21
CA GLU A 66 -6.28 -1.34 16.87
C GLU A 66 -6.00 -2.63 16.09
N THR A 67 -6.87 -3.64 16.24
CA THR A 67 -6.69 -4.96 15.64
C THR A 67 -7.87 -5.37 14.75
N TRP A 68 -7.65 -6.40 13.93
CA TRP A 68 -8.73 -6.99 13.14
C TRP A 68 -9.81 -7.64 14.01
N ASP A 69 -9.44 -8.16 15.18
CA ASP A 69 -10.42 -8.70 16.12
C ASP A 69 -11.30 -7.60 16.69
N ASP A 70 -10.74 -6.44 17.06
CA ASP A 70 -11.51 -5.27 17.50
C ASP A 70 -12.48 -4.80 16.41
N PHE A 71 -12.01 -4.77 15.16
CA PHE A 71 -12.83 -4.38 14.02
C PHE A 71 -13.99 -5.36 13.79
N MET A 72 -13.75 -6.67 13.95
CA MET A 72 -14.79 -7.70 13.85
C MET A 72 -15.80 -7.61 15.00
N GLU A 73 -15.35 -7.35 16.24
CA GLU A 73 -16.26 -7.17 17.38
C GLU A 73 -17.11 -5.90 17.21
N ALA A 74 -16.53 -4.79 16.77
CA ALA A 74 -17.24 -3.55 16.44
C ALA A 74 -18.32 -3.77 15.36
N GLY A 75 -18.11 -4.70 14.43
CA GLY A 75 -19.10 -5.03 13.39
C GLY A 75 -20.28 -5.90 13.86
N LYS A 76 -20.33 -6.35 15.11
CA LYS A 76 -21.44 -7.20 15.64
C LYS A 76 -22.57 -6.40 16.29
N THR A 77 -22.33 -5.13 16.60
CA THR A 77 -23.31 -4.18 17.15
C THR A 77 -24.08 -3.50 16.03
#